data_AF-Q8R220-F1
#
_entry.id   AF-Q8R220-F1
#
_cell.length_a   1.000
_cell.length_b   1.000
_cell.length_c   1.000
_cell.angle_alpha   90.00
_cell.angle_beta   90.00
_cell.angle_gamma   90.00
#
_symmetry.space_group_name_H-M   'P 1'
#
loop_
_entity.id
_entity.type
_entity.pdbx_description
1 polymer ?
#
loop_
_entity_poly.entity_id
_entity_poly.type
_entity_poly.pdbx_seq_one_letter_code
_entity_poly.pdbx_strand_id
1 'polypeptide(L)'
;LPCEVEVRSCHLPTLGLKSRGKGVRAVVSLCQAPGRNELQPEARAEPGGHACLLVSTMKDRQGTSYKLRENIEQLFTKFVDEGKATVRLKEPPVDICLSKDSIWP
;
A
#
# COMPACT_ATOMS: atom_id res chain seq x y z
N LEU A 1 9.10 7.87 2.42
CA LEU A 1 10.15 6.86 2.21
C LEU A 1 10.33 6.61 0.72
N PRO A 2 11.44 7.03 0.09
CA PRO A 2 11.75 6.63 -1.28
C PRO A 2 12.14 5.14 -1.31
N CYS A 3 11.48 4.36 -2.15
CA CYS A 3 11.74 2.93 -2.30
C CYS A 3 11.24 2.41 -3.65
N GLU A 4 11.59 1.17 -3.97
CA GLU A 4 10.96 0.44 -5.06
C GLU A 4 9.66 -0.20 -4.52
N VAL A 5 8.58 -0.05 -5.28
CA VAL A 5 7.25 -0.55 -4.94
C VAL A 5 6.71 -1.40 -6.07
N GLU A 6 6.22 -2.60 -5.74
CA GLU A 6 5.46 -3.44 -6.67
C GLU A 6 4.08 -3.72 -6.08
N VAL A 7 3.02 -3.42 -6.84
CA VAL A 7 1.64 -3.75 -6.46
C VAL A 7 1.21 -4.98 -7.24
N ARG A 8 0.88 -6.07 -6.53
CA ARG A 8 0.49 -7.34 -7.13
C ARG A 8 -0.95 -7.68 -6.74
N SER A 9 -1.77 -8.13 -7.69
CA SER A 9 -3.08 -8.65 -7.33
C SER A 9 -2.95 -10.03 -6.67
N CYS A 10 -3.66 -10.22 -5.55
CA CYS A 10 -3.71 -11.49 -4.85
C CYS A 10 -4.43 -12.60 -5.65
N HIS A 11 -5.15 -12.24 -6.72
CA HIS A 11 -5.83 -13.21 -7.59
C HIS A 11 -4.93 -13.81 -8.68
N LEU A 12 -3.75 -13.24 -8.94
CA LEU A 12 -2.87 -13.74 -10.00
C LEU A 12 -2.47 -15.21 -9.80
N PRO A 13 -2.04 -15.66 -8.59
CA PRO A 13 -1.67 -17.05 -8.38
C PRO A 13 -2.83 -18.02 -8.61
N THR A 14 -4.05 -17.66 -8.20
CA THR A 14 -5.24 -18.49 -8.38
C THR A 14 -5.68 -18.59 -9.84
N LEU A 15 -5.29 -17.63 -10.67
CA LEU A 15 -5.56 -17.62 -12.11
C LEU A 15 -4.44 -18.28 -12.93
N GLY A 16 -3.38 -18.80 -12.30
CA GLY A 16 -2.19 -19.31 -12.98
C GLY A 16 -1.36 -18.22 -13.66
N LEU A 17 -1.58 -16.95 -13.31
CA LEU A 17 -0.89 -15.80 -13.86
C LEU A 17 0.24 -15.34 -12.92
N LYS A 18 1.29 -14.79 -13.49
CA LYS A 18 2.40 -14.16 -12.75
C LYS A 18 2.30 -12.65 -12.87
N SER A 19 2.75 -11.91 -11.84
CA SER A 19 2.89 -10.47 -11.99
C SER A 19 3.90 -10.19 -13.13
N ARG A 20 3.49 -9.33 -14.07
CA ARG A 20 4.35 -8.86 -15.18
C ARG A 20 5.08 -7.56 -14.86
N GLY A 21 4.77 -6.95 -13.71
CA GLY A 21 5.36 -5.67 -13.30
C GLY A 21 6.76 -5.86 -12.74
N LYS A 22 7.68 -4.98 -13.13
CA LYS A 22 8.88 -4.68 -12.33
C LYS A 22 8.49 -3.61 -11.30
N GLY A 23 9.15 -3.58 -10.15
CA GLY A 23 8.91 -2.54 -9.17
C GLY A 23 9.16 -1.16 -9.78
N VAL A 24 8.40 -0.17 -9.31
CA VAL A 24 8.52 1.23 -9.72
C VAL A 24 9.10 2.04 -8.57
N ARG A 25 9.99 2.98 -8.89
CA ARG A 25 10.46 3.96 -7.90
C ARG A 25 9.30 4.84 -7.46
N ALA A 26 9.04 4.85 -6.17
CA ALA A 26 7.96 5.60 -5.56
C ALA A 26 8.41 6.22 -4.23
N VAL A 27 7.63 7.18 -3.76
CA VAL A 27 7.66 7.66 -2.38
C VAL A 27 6.45 7.08 -1.67
N VAL A 28 6.71 6.33 -0.61
CA VAL A 28 5.68 5.77 0.26
C VAL A 28 5.56 6.60 1.52
N SER A 29 4.35 7.00 1.87
CA SER A 29 4.04 7.83 3.02
C SER A 29 2.88 7.25 3.82
N LEU A 30 2.95 7.34 5.14
CA LEU A 30 1.79 7.12 6.01
C LEU A 30 1.11 8.46 6.25
N CYS A 31 -0.18 8.53 5.96
CA CYS A 31 -0.98 9.74 6.14
C CYS A 31 -2.30 9.43 6.85
N GLN A 32 -2.90 10.45 7.43
CA GLN A 32 -4.27 10.40 7.92
C GLN A 32 -5.16 11.06 6.87
N ALA A 33 -6.03 10.28 6.23
CA ALA A 33 -7.04 10.85 5.36
C ALA A 33 -8.14 11.47 6.22
N PRO A 34 -8.59 12.71 5.96
CA PRO A 34 -9.79 13.24 6.60
C PRO A 34 -10.94 12.28 6.29
N GLY A 35 -11.75 11.96 7.29
CA GLY A 35 -12.94 11.13 7.09
C GLY A 35 -13.83 11.81 6.05
N ARG A 36 -13.81 11.33 4.81
CA ARG A 36 -14.79 11.75 3.80
C ARG A 36 -16.13 11.19 4.25
N ASN A 37 -16.91 12.05 4.89
CA ASN A 37 -18.31 11.82 5.17
C ASN A 37 -19.08 11.79 3.85
N GLU A 38 -19.08 10.66 3.16
CA GLU A 38 -20.03 10.40 2.08
C GLU A 38 -20.90 9.21 2.50
N LEU A 39 -22.03 9.57 3.13
CA LEU A 39 -23.28 8.79 3.24
C LEU A 39 -23.32 7.62 4.24
N GLN A 40 -22.95 7.83 5.51
CA GLN A 40 -23.45 6.97 6.60
C GLN A 40 -23.93 7.80 7.80
N PRO A 41 -25.25 7.86 8.06
CA PRO A 41 -25.75 8.22 9.37
C PRO A 41 -25.55 7.03 10.32
N GLU A 42 -25.20 7.32 11.57
CA GLU A 42 -25.29 6.41 12.74
C GLU A 42 -24.23 5.31 12.88
N ALA A 43 -23.02 5.67 13.32
CA ALA A 43 -22.33 5.01 14.46
C ALA A 43 -20.99 5.71 14.78
N ARG A 44 -20.97 6.48 15.87
CA ARG A 44 -19.77 6.97 16.61
C ARG A 44 -18.70 7.65 15.74
N ALA A 45 -18.77 8.98 15.68
CA ALA A 45 -17.69 9.82 15.17
C ALA A 45 -16.39 9.53 15.96
N GLU A 46 -15.48 8.76 15.36
CA GLU A 46 -14.13 8.57 15.88
C GLU A 46 -13.33 9.86 15.58
N PRO A 47 -12.86 10.61 16.58
CA PRO A 47 -12.05 11.80 16.37
C PRO A 47 -10.64 11.39 15.93
N GLY A 48 -10.49 11.12 14.64
CA GLY A 48 -9.20 10.77 14.05
C GLY A 48 -9.37 10.28 12.62
N GLY A 49 -8.67 10.92 11.67
CA GLY A 49 -8.66 10.49 10.28
C GLY A 49 -8.26 9.02 10.11
N HIS A 50 -8.61 8.42 8.97
CA HIS A 50 -8.24 7.03 8.70
C HIS A 50 -6.77 6.97 8.28
N ALA A 51 -6.00 6.04 8.89
CA ALA A 51 -4.64 5.77 8.47
C ALA A 51 -4.61 5.17 7.05
N CYS A 52 -3.79 5.75 6.19
CA CYS A 52 -3.62 5.36 4.80
C CYS A 52 -2.13 5.24 4.43
N LEU A 53 -1.84 4.34 3.51
CA LEU A 53 -0.56 4.23 2.82
C LEU A 53 -0.68 4.91 1.46
N LEU A 54 0.05 6.00 1.27
CA LEU A 54 0.11 6.70 -0.01
C LEU A 54 1.34 6.26 -0.79
N VAL A 55 1.15 5.82 -2.03
CA VAL A 55 2.20 5.47 -2.98
C VAL A 55 2.21 6.50 -4.11
N SER A 56 3.20 7.39 -4.12
CA SER A 56 3.34 8.42 -5.16
C SER A 56 4.53 8.09 -6.06
N THR A 57 4.38 8.22 -7.37
CA THR A 57 5.47 8.00 -8.33
C THR A 57 5.88 9.31 -8.99
N MET A 58 7.01 9.33 -9.71
CA MET A 58 7.40 10.51 -10.49
C MET A 58 6.39 10.87 -11.59
N LYS A 59 5.67 9.87 -12.12
CA LYS A 59 4.64 10.05 -13.15
C LYS A 59 3.28 10.41 -12.56
N ASP A 60 3.00 9.95 -11.35
CA ASP A 60 1.76 10.20 -10.62
C ASP A 60 2.06 10.78 -9.23
N ARG A 61 2.14 12.12 -9.18
CA ARG A 61 2.47 12.86 -7.96
C ARG A 61 1.35 12.83 -6.92
N GLN A 62 0.10 12.80 -7.36
CA GLN A 62 -1.07 12.66 -6.46
C GLN A 62 -1.02 11.32 -5.74
N GLY A 63 -0.55 10.28 -6.42
CA GLY A 63 -0.34 8.95 -5.87
C GLY A 63 -1.63 8.16 -5.69
N THR A 64 -1.46 6.90 -5.33
CA THR A 64 -2.56 5.99 -4.97
C THR A 64 -2.60 5.80 -3.46
N SER A 65 -3.76 6.07 -2.85
CA SER A 65 -3.98 5.95 -1.41
C SER A 65 -4.68 4.63 -1.08
N TYR A 66 -4.11 3.87 -0.15
CA TYR A 66 -4.65 2.62 0.35
C TYR A 66 -5.02 2.76 1.82
N LYS A 67 -6.30 2.53 2.16
CA LYS A 67 -6.76 2.52 3.56
C LYS A 67 -6.08 1.37 4.31
N LEU A 68 -5.60 1.62 5.53
CA LEU A 68 -4.94 0.61 6.36
C LEU A 68 -5.83 0.11 7.51
N ARG A 69 -6.62 1.01 8.14
CA ARG A 69 -7.50 0.63 9.26
C ARG A 69 -8.51 -0.43 8.78
N GLU A 70 -8.52 -1.56 9.47
CA GLU A 70 -9.37 -2.75 9.20
C GLU A 70 -9.16 -3.44 7.85
N ASN A 71 -8.24 -2.92 7.02
CA ASN A 71 -8.01 -3.37 5.65
C ASN A 71 -6.72 -4.17 5.47
N ILE A 72 -5.81 -4.19 6.45
CA ILE A 72 -4.64 -5.05 6.40
C ILE A 72 -5.10 -6.50 6.65
N GLU A 73 -4.87 -7.37 5.69
CA GLU A 73 -5.08 -8.81 5.83
C GLU A 73 -3.84 -9.46 6.45
N GLN A 74 -2.65 -9.12 5.94
CA GLN A 74 -1.40 -9.70 6.40
C GLN A 74 -0.24 -8.74 6.24
N LEU A 75 0.75 -8.83 7.13
CA LEU A 75 2.01 -8.11 7.04
C LEU A 75 3.17 -9.12 7.00
N PHE A 76 4.00 -9.03 5.97
CA PHE A 76 5.17 -9.91 5.79
C PHE A 76 6.46 -9.12 6.01
N THR A 77 7.16 -9.44 7.09
CA THR A 77 8.37 -8.72 7.54
C THR A 77 9.60 -9.61 7.66
N LYS A 78 9.55 -10.82 7.10
CA LYS A 78 10.65 -11.81 7.17
C LYS A 78 12.00 -11.28 6.68
N PHE A 79 12.00 -10.26 5.81
CA PHE A 79 13.18 -9.70 5.17
C PHE A 79 13.34 -8.20 5.45
N VAL A 80 12.83 -7.71 6.58
CA VAL A 80 12.92 -6.28 6.93
C VAL A 80 14.37 -5.84 7.07
N ASP A 81 15.26 -6.68 7.61
CA ASP A 81 16.69 -6.38 7.71
C ASP A 81 17.38 -6.26 6.34
N GLU A 82 16.84 -6.93 5.32
CA GLU A 82 17.24 -6.76 3.91
C GLU A 82 16.57 -5.54 3.24
N GLY A 83 15.75 -4.80 3.99
CA GLY A 83 14.97 -3.67 3.49
C GLY A 83 13.76 -4.08 2.66
N LYS A 84 13.20 -5.29 2.85
CA LYS A 84 12.01 -5.76 2.13
C LYS A 84 10.83 -5.97 3.09
N ALA A 85 9.66 -5.52 2.67
CA ALA A 85 8.41 -5.74 3.39
C ALA A 85 7.25 -5.88 2.41
N THR A 86 6.21 -6.62 2.79
CA THR A 86 4.98 -6.70 1.98
C THR A 86 3.77 -6.47 2.87
N VAL A 87 2.86 -5.59 2.45
CA VAL A 87 1.55 -5.37 3.08
C VAL A 87 0.48 -5.96 2.17
N ARG A 88 -0.31 -6.92 2.67
CA ARG A 88 -1.48 -7.46 1.98
C ARG A 88 -2.74 -6.75 2.45
N LEU A 89 -3.52 -6.27 1.50
CA LEU A 89 -4.79 -5.61 1.76
C LEU A 89 -5.96 -6.54 1.44
N LYS A 90 -7.08 -6.34 2.15
CA LYS A 90 -8.36 -7.01 1.85
C LYS A 90 -9.02 -6.37 0.62
N GLU A 91 -9.04 -5.04 0.56
CA GLU A 91 -9.66 -4.27 -0.51
C GLU A 91 -8.81 -3.03 -0.93
N PRO A 92 -8.41 -2.93 -2.22
CA PRO A 92 -8.44 -4.02 -3.19
C PRO A 92 -7.52 -5.17 -2.72
N PRO A 93 -7.79 -6.43 -3.10
CA PRO A 93 -7.00 -7.59 -2.71
C PRO A 93 -5.65 -7.59 -3.44
N VAL A 94 -4.71 -6.81 -2.89
CA VAL A 94 -3.38 -6.59 -3.44
C VAL A 94 -2.29 -6.72 -2.38
N ASP A 95 -1.13 -7.18 -2.83
CA ASP A 95 0.13 -7.13 -2.11
C ASP A 95 0.91 -5.89 -2.54
N ILE A 96 1.23 -5.03 -1.58
CA ILE A 96 2.13 -3.89 -1.76
C ILE A 96 3.52 -4.32 -1.26
N CYS A 97 4.38 -4.70 -2.20
CA CYS A 97 5.76 -5.07 -1.93
C CYS A 97 6.63 -3.82 -1.93
N LEU A 98 7.40 -3.65 -0.85
CA LEU A 98 8.37 -2.58 -0.65
C LEU A 98 9.76 -3.19 -0.64
N SER A 99 10.68 -2.62 -1.39
CA SER A 99 12.10 -2.95 -1.33
C SER A 99 12.94 -1.69 -1.22
N LYS A 100 13.99 -1.77 -0.39
CA LYS A 100 15.04 -0.76 -0.38
C LYS A 100 15.57 -0.62 -1.80
N ASP A 101 15.58 0.60 -2.28
CA ASP A 101 16.16 0.93 -3.57
C ASP A 101 17.66 0.61 -3.47
N SER A 102 18.10 -0.46 -4.13
CA SER A 102 19.49 -0.94 -4.07
C SER A 102 20.43 -0.06 -4.90
N ILE A 103 19.90 1.00 -5.53
CA ILE A 103 20.62 1.89 -6.42
C ILE A 103 20.56 3.31 -5.83
N TRP A 104 21.44 3.56 -4.88
CA TRP A 104 21.96 4.89 -4.58
C TRP A 104 23.49 4.84 -4.67
N PRO A 105 24.13 5.61 -5.56
CA PRO A 105 25.57 5.85 -5.49
C PRO A 105 25.93 6.70 -4.27
#